data_AF-A0A6I5CII8-F1
#
_entry.id   AF-A0A6I5CII8-F1
#
_cell.length_a   1.000
_cell.length_b   1.000
_cell.length_c   1.000
_cell.angle_alpha   90.00
_cell.angle_beta   90.00
_cell.angle_gamma   90.00
#
_symmetry.space_group_name_H-M   'P 1'
#
loop_
_entity.id
_entity.type
_entity.pdbx_description
1 polymer ?
#
loop_
_entity_poly.entity_id
_entity_poly.type
_entity_poly.pdbx_seq_one_letter_code
_entity_poly.pdbx_strand_id
1 'polypeptide(L)'
;MTVESVFPQLEALLPHVQKPIQYVGGELNSTVKSWDECDVRWALMYPDAYEVGLPNQGVMILYEVLNERPGVLAERTYSVWPDLEALI
;
A
#
# COMPACT_ATOMS: atom_id res chain seq x y z
N MET A 1 15.21 11.81 2.39
CA MET A 1 15.81 10.65 1.67
C MET A 1 14.85 10.32 0.55
N THR A 2 15.22 10.60 -0.70
CA THR A 2 14.37 10.28 -1.85
C THR A 2 14.35 8.78 -2.04
N VAL A 3 13.23 8.14 -1.71
CA VAL A 3 13.01 6.72 -2.01
C VAL A 3 12.82 6.60 -3.51
N GLU A 4 13.60 5.73 -4.15
CA GLU A 4 13.41 5.40 -5.55
C GLU A 4 12.14 4.57 -5.71
N SER A 5 11.26 4.99 -6.61
CA SER A 5 10.05 4.25 -6.89
C SER A 5 10.36 3.02 -7.74
N VAL A 6 9.95 1.85 -7.28
CA VAL A 6 9.98 0.58 -8.04
C VAL A 6 8.75 0.43 -8.96
N PHE A 7 7.83 1.39 -8.96
CA PHE A 7 6.61 1.33 -9.75
C PHE A 7 6.85 1.05 -11.24
N PRO A 8 7.86 1.64 -11.94
CA PRO A 8 8.10 1.33 -13.34
C PRO A 8 8.39 -0.15 -13.62
N GLN A 9 9.03 -0.84 -12.68
CA GLN A 9 9.30 -2.28 -12.79
C GLN A 9 8.01 -3.09 -12.58
N LEU A 10 7.19 -2.70 -11.61
CA LEU A 10 5.88 -3.30 -11.34
C LEU A 10 4.89 -3.07 -12.49
N GLU A 11 4.86 -1.86 -13.06
CA GLU A 11 3.96 -1.43 -14.13
C GLU A 11 4.09 -2.33 -15.37
N ALA A 12 5.32 -2.74 -15.71
CA ALA A 12 5.58 -3.67 -16.81
C ALA A 12 4.97 -5.07 -16.60
N LEU A 13 4.73 -5.46 -15.35
CA LEU A 13 4.13 -6.76 -15.00
C LEU A 13 2.60 -6.71 -14.99
N LEU A 14 1.99 -5.54 -14.78
CA LEU A 14 0.54 -5.38 -14.64
C LEU A 14 -0.31 -5.95 -15.79
N PRO A 15 0.10 -5.89 -17.08
CA PRO A 15 -0.65 -6.52 -18.17
C PRO A 15 -0.73 -8.05 -18.09
N HIS A 16 0.09 -8.68 -17.25
CA HIS A 16 0.23 -10.14 -17.15
C HIS A 16 -0.51 -10.75 -15.95
N VAL A 17 -1.19 -9.92 -15.13
CA VAL A 17 -1.91 -10.36 -13.92
C VAL A 17 -3.41 -10.12 -14.06
N GLN A 18 -4.20 -10.85 -13.28
CA GLN A 18 -5.67 -10.82 -13.36
C GLN A 18 -6.28 -9.53 -12.78
N LYS A 19 -5.68 -8.98 -11.72
CA LYS A 19 -6.19 -7.81 -11.00
C LYS A 19 -5.15 -6.68 -10.89
N PRO A 20 -4.73 -6.07 -12.02
CA PRO A 20 -3.69 -5.04 -12.03
C PRO A 20 -4.05 -3.81 -11.19
N ILE A 21 -5.34 -3.50 -11.08
CA ILE A 21 -5.84 -2.35 -10.31
C ILE A 21 -5.50 -2.43 -8.82
N GLN A 22 -5.21 -3.62 -8.28
CA GLN A 22 -4.83 -3.78 -6.86
C GLN A 22 -3.40 -3.29 -6.57
N TYR A 23 -2.62 -2.99 -7.60
CA TYR A 23 -1.19 -2.68 -7.48
C TYR A 23 -0.82 -1.25 -7.89
N VAL A 24 -1.78 -0.44 -8.35
CA VAL A 24 -1.52 0.92 -8.86
C VAL A 24 -1.69 2.02 -7.80
N GLY A 25 -2.23 1.70 -6.63
CA GLY A 25 -2.54 2.65 -5.57
C GLY A 25 -3.76 3.53 -5.85
N GLY A 26 -3.87 4.66 -5.14
CA GLY A 26 -4.98 5.62 -5.31
C GLY A 26 -6.30 5.18 -4.66
N GLU A 27 -6.24 4.37 -3.61
CA GLU A 27 -7.42 3.92 -2.87
C GLU A 27 -8.25 5.10 -2.36
N LEU A 28 -9.57 4.91 -2.31
CA LEU A 28 -10.48 5.85 -1.66
C LEU A 28 -10.08 6.03 -0.20
N ASN A 29 -10.05 7.28 0.26
CA ASN A 29 -9.60 7.66 1.62
C ASN A 29 -8.11 7.39 1.89
N SER A 30 -7.28 7.30 0.84
CA SER A 30 -5.83 7.37 1.02
C SER A 30 -5.43 8.76 1.52
N THR A 31 -4.57 8.78 2.54
CA THR A 31 -3.94 9.99 3.06
C THR A 31 -2.58 10.17 2.40
N VAL A 32 -2.41 11.27 1.67
CA VAL A 32 -1.13 11.60 1.02
C VAL A 32 -0.39 12.64 1.88
N LYS A 33 0.82 12.30 2.32
CA LYS A 33 1.71 13.22 3.04
C LYS A 33 3.09 13.28 2.39
N SER A 34 3.80 14.38 2.62
CA SER A 34 5.20 14.50 2.19
C SER A 34 6.06 13.48 2.92
N TRP A 35 6.76 12.64 2.15
CA TRP A 35 7.61 11.59 2.69
C TRP A 35 8.74 12.15 3.56
N ASP A 36 9.34 13.27 3.14
CA ASP A 36 10.48 13.89 3.82
C ASP A 36 10.08 14.70 5.06
N GLU A 37 8.80 15.07 5.20
CA GLU A 37 8.27 15.79 6.37
C GLU A 37 7.81 14.85 7.50
N CYS A 38 7.82 13.54 7.28
CA CYS A 38 7.43 12.54 8.28
C CYS A 38 8.65 11.91 8.95
N ASP A 39 8.73 12.00 10.28
CA ASP A 39 9.78 11.39 11.09
C ASP A 39 9.59 9.87 11.21
N VAL A 40 8.33 9.41 11.27
CA VAL A 40 7.97 8.00 11.45
C VAL A 40 7.10 7.54 10.29
N ARG A 41 7.41 6.36 9.75
CA ARG A 41 6.73 5.78 8.59
C ARG A 41 6.33 4.33 8.89
N TRP A 42 5.05 4.02 8.70
CA TRP A 42 4.47 2.71 8.97
C TRP A 42 4.02 2.05 7.67
N ALA A 43 4.25 0.75 7.57
CA ALA A 43 3.62 -0.12 6.59
C ALA A 43 2.73 -1.12 7.35
N LEU A 44 1.42 -0.93 7.26
CA LEU A 44 0.43 -1.83 7.85
C LEU A 44 0.16 -2.95 6.86
N MET A 45 0.74 -4.12 7.11
CA MET A 45 0.59 -5.29 6.25
C MET A 45 -0.54 -6.19 6.74
N TYR A 46 -1.47 -6.51 5.85
CA TYR A 46 -2.43 -7.58 6.05
C TYR A 46 -1.99 -8.83 5.27
N PRO A 47 -1.86 -10.00 5.91
CA PRO A 47 -1.24 -11.18 5.31
C PRO A 47 -2.19 -11.96 4.39
N ASP A 48 -3.00 -11.26 3.59
CA ASP A 48 -3.95 -11.84 2.64
C ASP A 48 -4.23 -10.86 1.50
N ALA A 49 -5.00 -11.30 0.50
CA ALA A 49 -5.38 -10.51 -0.66
C ALA A 49 -6.15 -9.25 -0.27
N TYR A 50 -6.05 -8.22 -1.11
CA TYR A 50 -6.71 -6.93 -0.95
C TYR A 50 -8.19 -7.04 -0.56
N GLU A 51 -8.94 -7.90 -1.25
CA GLU A 51 -10.39 -8.06 -1.03
C GLU A 51 -10.74 -8.66 0.34
N VAL A 52 -9.81 -9.43 0.94
CA VAL A 52 -9.95 -10.01 2.27
C VAL A 52 -9.51 -9.02 3.34
N GLY A 53 -8.43 -8.27 3.08
CA GLY A 53 -7.86 -7.32 4.04
C GLY A 53 -8.60 -5.99 4.12
N LEU A 54 -9.12 -5.47 3.01
CA LEU A 54 -9.82 -4.18 2.94
C LEU A 54 -10.94 -4.01 3.98
N PRO A 55 -11.85 -4.99 4.21
CA PRO A 55 -12.91 -4.83 5.22
C PRO A 55 -12.42 -4.94 6.68
N ASN A 56 -11.11 -5.15 6.93
CA ASN A 56 -10.58 -5.24 8.28
C ASN A 56 -10.59 -3.88 9.00
N GLN A 57 -11.56 -3.71 9.91
CA GLN A 57 -11.74 -2.47 10.66
C GLN A 57 -10.53 -2.12 11.54
N GLY A 58 -9.80 -3.13 12.06
CA GLY A 58 -8.61 -2.89 12.87
C GLY A 58 -7.51 -2.18 12.07
N VAL A 59 -7.25 -2.65 10.84
CA VAL A 59 -6.28 -2.02 9.94
C VAL A 59 -6.74 -0.61 9.55
N MET A 60 -8.03 -0.41 9.29
CA MET A 60 -8.58 0.90 8.95
C MET A 60 -8.44 1.92 10.09
N ILE A 61 -8.79 1.53 11.32
CA ILE A 61 -8.67 2.39 12.50
C ILE A 61 -7.19 2.72 12.77
N LEU A 62 -6.29 1.74 12.70
CA LEU A 62 -4.86 1.98 12.90
C LEU A 62 -4.30 2.93 11.84
N TYR A 63 -4.70 2.75 10.58
CA TYR A 63 -4.30 3.62 9.49
C TYR A 63 -4.71 5.08 9.74
N GLU A 64 -5.96 5.31 10.14
CA GLU A 64 -6.49 6.63 10.46
C GLU A 64 -5.76 7.25 11.65
N VAL A 65 -5.69 6.56 12.79
CA VAL A 65 -5.04 7.05 14.02
C VAL A 65 -3.56 7.38 13.81
N LEU A 66 -2.85 6.61 12.98
CA LEU A 66 -1.46 6.90 12.65
C LEU A 66 -1.35 8.12 11.72
N ASN A 67 -2.21 8.21 10.69
CA ASN A 67 -2.19 9.32 9.75
C ASN A 67 -2.78 10.64 10.31
N GLU A 68 -3.48 10.63 11.44
CA GLU A 68 -3.86 11.87 12.13
C GLU A 68 -2.71 12.48 12.94
N ARG A 69 -1.66 11.70 13.23
CA ARG A 69 -0.52 12.19 14.01
C ARG A 69 0.40 13.09 13.17
N PRO A 70 0.81 14.26 13.70
CA PRO A 70 1.84 15.09 13.07
C PRO A 70 3.15 14.31 12.92
N GLY A 71 3.81 14.45 11.76
CA GLY A 71 5.09 13.79 11.48
C GLY A 71 5.02 12.27 11.28
N VAL A 72 3.82 11.68 11.21
CA VAL A 72 3.64 10.23 10.97
C VAL A 72 2.98 10.00 9.62
N LEU A 73 3.56 9.09 8.82
CA LEU A 73 2.98 8.55 7.60
C LEU A 73 2.66 7.06 7.82
N ALA A 74 1.46 6.63 7.44
CA ALA A 74 1.12 5.21 7.41
C ALA A 74 0.54 4.84 6.04
N GLU A 75 1.02 3.73 5.50
CA GLU A 75 0.50 3.09 4.29
C GLU A 75 -0.04 1.70 4.62
N ARG A 76 -0.95 1.19 3.78
CA ARG A 76 -1.46 -0.17 3.88
C ARG A 76 -0.92 -1.02 2.74
N THR A 77 -0.69 -2.29 3.00
CA THR A 77 -0.29 -3.24 1.97
C THR A 77 -0.89 -4.62 2.26
N TYR A 78 -1.03 -5.41 1.21
CA TYR A 78 -1.70 -6.70 1.19
C TYR A 78 -0.79 -7.71 0.51
N SER A 79 -1.02 -8.99 0.74
CA SER A 79 -0.30 -10.03 0.02
C SER A 79 -0.58 -9.96 -1.47
N VAL A 80 0.46 -10.13 -2.28
CA VAL A 80 0.32 -10.29 -3.73
C VAL A 80 -0.43 -11.57 -4.05
N TRP A 81 -1.17 -11.57 -5.15
CA TRP A 81 -1.77 -12.82 -5.64
C TRP A 81 -0.72 -13.74 -6.26
N PRO A 82 -1.00 -15.06 -6.34
CA PRO A 82 -0.07 -16.04 -6.90
C PRO A 82 0.36 -15.76 -8.35
N ASP A 83 -0.48 -15.06 -9.13
CA ASP A 83 -0.16 -14.69 -10.51
C ASP A 83 0.92 -13.62 -10.60
N LEU A 84 0.88 -12.60 -9.72
CA LEU A 84 1.97 -11.63 -9.59
C LEU A 84 3.19 -12.25 -8.92
N GLU A 85 3.01 -13.09 -7.90
CA GLU A 85 4.11 -13.82 -7.23
C GLU A 85 4.95 -14.63 -8.21
N ALA A 86 4.32 -15.24 -9.23
CA ALA A 86 5.03 -16.00 -10.25
C ALA A 86 5.89 -15.16 -11.21
N LEU A 87 5.77 -13.83 -11.18
CA LEU A 87 6.44 -12.90 -12.09
C LEU A 87 7.59 -12.10 -11.43
N ILE A 88 7.71 -12.16 -10.10
CA ILE A 88 8.69 -11.41 -9.29
C ILE A 88 9.77 -12.33 -8.71
#